data_AF-A0A419EJS4-F1
#
_entry.id   AF-A0A419EJS4-F1
#
_cell.length_a   1.000
_cell.length_b   1.000
_cell.length_c   1.000
_cell.angle_alpha   90.00
_cell.angle_beta   90.00
_cell.angle_gamma   90.00
#
_symmetry.space_group_name_H-M   'P 1'
#
loop_
_entity.id
_entity.type
_entity.pdbx_description
1 polymer ?
#
loop_
_entity_poly.entity_id
_entity_poly.type
_entity_poly.pdbx_seq_one_letter_code
_entity_poly.pdbx_strand_id
1 'polypeptide(L)' 'MERITIRVSDRRKARLLRDFLKSLDYVDKVTIASFRPSVSSKAKNADFFAMAGIWAKRDITLDKIRQSAWPGRA' A
#
# COMPACT_ATOMS: atom_id res chain seq x y z
N MET A 1 30.15 14.61 -10.14
CA MET A 1 28.83 14.24 -10.69
C MET A 1 27.78 15.02 -9.93
N GLU A 2 26.88 15.69 -10.65
CA GLU A 2 25.83 16.53 -10.06
C GLU A 2 24.47 15.83 -10.17
N ARG A 3 23.60 16.04 -9.18
CA ARG A 3 22.26 15.44 -9.14
C ARG A 3 21.21 16.53 -9.05
N ILE A 4 20.31 16.54 -10.03
CA ILE A 4 19.15 17.43 -10.07
C ILE A 4 17.88 16.61 -9.79
N THR A 5 17.00 17.11 -8.91
CA THR A 5 15.70 16.51 -8.62
C THR A 5 14.59 17.45 -9.06
N ILE A 6 13.75 17.01 -10.00
CA ILE A 6 12.66 17.82 -10.55
C ILE A 6 11.33 17.23 -10.09
N ARG A 7 10.52 18.03 -9.38
CA ARG A 7 9.17 17.64 -8.98
C ARG A 7 8.17 18.19 -10.00
N VAL A 8 7.43 17.29 -10.64
CA VAL A 8 6.43 17.64 -11.64
C VAL A 8 5.05 17.22 -11.14
N SER A 9 4.10 18.14 -11.12
CA SER A 9 2.73 17.88 -10.65
C SER A 9 1.90 17.07 -11.68
N ASP A 10 2.20 17.23 -12.96
CA ASP A 10 1.48 16.58 -14.06
C ASP A 10 2.25 15.35 -14.60
N ARG A 11 1.64 14.18 -14.45
CA ARG A 11 2.24 12.90 -14.87
C ARG A 11 2.37 12.76 -16.39
N ARG A 12 1.56 13.45 -17.19
CA ARG A 12 1.68 13.44 -18.67
C ARG A 12 2.91 14.25 -19.07
N LYS A 13 3.08 15.45 -18.50
CA LYS A 13 4.25 16.31 -18.75
C LYS A 13 5.54 15.68 -18.23
N ALA A 14 5.48 14.94 -17.11
CA ALA A 14 6.64 14.21 -16.58
C ALA A 14 7.20 13.15 -17.56
N ARG A 15 6.36 12.54 -18.39
CA ARG A 15 6.82 11.59 -19.42
C ARG A 15 7.57 12.31 -20.54
N LEU A 16 7.00 13.39 -21.08
CA LEU A 16 7.66 14.20 -22.11
C LEU A 16 9.00 14.76 -21.62
N LEU A 17 9.06 15.25 -20.37
CA LEU A 17 10.30 15.73 -19.77
C LEU A 17 11.35 14.62 -19.65
N ARG A 18 10.93 13.39 -19.29
CA ARG A 18 11.86 12.25 -19.24
C ARG A 18 12.44 11.94 -20.62
N ASP A 19 11.60 11.94 -21.64
CA ASP A 19 12.03 11.60 -23.00
C ASP A 19 12.97 12.66 -23.56
N PHE A 20 12.72 13.94 -23.26
CA PHE A 20 13.64 15.04 -23.53
C PHE A 20 14.96 14.89 -22.76
N LEU A 21 14.91 14.59 -21.45
CA LEU A 21 16.13 14.42 -20.66
C LEU A 21 16.97 13.24 -21.14
N LYS A 22 16.35 12.18 -21.69
CA LYS A 22 17.04 11.04 -22.27
C LYS A 22 17.72 11.34 -23.61
N SER A 23 17.29 12.38 -24.34
CA SER A 23 17.91 12.75 -25.61
C SER A 23 19.16 13.61 -25.44
N LEU A 24 19.56 13.91 -24.21
CA LEU A 24 20.73 14.74 -23.91
C LEU A 24 21.91 13.83 -23.59
N ASP A 25 23.01 13.99 -24.34
CA ASP A 25 24.18 13.10 -24.29
C ASP A 25 24.92 13.11 -22.93
N TYR A 26 24.69 14.15 -22.12
CA TYR A 26 25.28 14.32 -20.79
C TYR A 26 24.41 13.77 -19.65
N VAL A 27 23.23 13.23 -19.96
CA VAL A 27 22.31 12.68 -18.95
C VAL A 27 22.50 11.17 -18.85
N ASP A 28 23.30 10.77 -17.87
CA ASP A 28 23.63 9.36 -17.63
C ASP A 28 22.41 8.54 -17.16
N LYS A 29 21.58 9.08 -16.25
CA LYS A 29 20.45 8.33 -15.66
C LYS A 29 19.25 9.19 -15.29
N VAL A 30 18.08 8.85 -15.82
CA VAL A 30 16.78 9.46 -15.47
C VAL A 30 15.92 8.46 -14.68
N THR A 31 15.65 8.78 -13.41
CA THR A 31 14.81 7.93 -12.52
C THR A 31 13.50 8.64 -12.20
N ILE A 32 12.36 8.01 -12.51
CA ILE A 32 11.04 8.47 -12.04
C ILE A 32 10.70 7.71 -10.77
N ALA A 33 10.81 8.37 -9.62
CA ALA A 33 10.21 7.89 -8.39
C ALA A 33 8.73 8.31 -8.37
N SER A 34 7.82 7.42 -8.78
CA SER A 34 6.42 7.58 -8.40
C SER A 34 6.31 7.26 -6.93
N PHE A 35 5.84 8.21 -6.11
CA PHE A 35 5.43 7.93 -4.74
C PHE A 35 4.20 7.03 -4.79
N ARG A 36 4.39 5.74 -5.04
CA ARG A 36 3.43 4.73 -4.65
C ARG A 36 3.68 4.56 -3.16
N PRO A 37 2.70 4.81 -2.27
CA PRO A 37 2.84 4.34 -0.91
C PRO A 37 3.16 2.85 -1.03
N SER A 38 4.33 2.47 -0.54
CA SER A 38 4.67 1.07 -0.37
C SER A 38 3.56 0.52 0.52
N VAL A 39 2.62 -0.22 -0.07
CA VAL A 39 1.79 -1.12 0.71
C VAL A 39 2.79 -2.13 1.21
N SER A 40 3.32 -1.85 2.40
CA SER A 40 4.25 -2.70 3.10
C SER A 40 3.62 -4.08 3.11
N SER A 41 4.19 -5.00 2.33
CA SER A 41 3.84 -6.42 2.34
C SER A 41 4.19 -7.09 3.68
N LYS A 42 4.58 -6.33 4.71
CA LYS A 42 4.44 -6.76 6.11
C LYS A 42 2.98 -6.78 6.56
N ALA A 43 2.09 -7.37 5.76
CA ALA A 43 1.13 -8.27 6.37
C ALA A 43 1.97 -9.46 6.84
N LYS A 44 2.64 -9.31 7.98
CA LYS A 44 3.09 -10.48 8.75
C LYS A 44 1.87 -11.38 8.80
N ASN A 45 2.02 -12.65 8.44
CA ASN A 45 1.03 -13.70 8.62
C ASN A 45 0.52 -13.64 10.06
N ALA A 46 -0.46 -12.77 10.32
CA ALA A 46 -1.16 -12.67 11.56
C ALA A 46 -2.10 -13.85 11.48
N ASP A 47 -1.57 -14.99 11.92
CA ASP A 47 -2.27 -16.25 11.87
C ASP A 47 -3.54 -16.06 12.69
N PHE A 48 -4.68 -15.96 12.00
CA PHE A 48 -5.96 -15.58 12.59
C PHE A 48 -6.31 -16.51 13.78
N PHE A 49 -5.87 -17.76 13.69
CA PHE A 49 -6.02 -18.78 14.72
C PHE A 49 -5.00 -18.65 15.88
N ALA A 50 -3.84 -18.00 15.68
CA ALA A 50 -2.94 -17.67 16.80
C ALA A 50 -3.56 -16.65 17.76
N MET A 51 -4.56 -15.88 17.31
CA MET A 51 -5.33 -14.95 18.14
C MET A 51 -6.53 -15.62 18.84
N ALA A 52 -6.74 -16.93 18.66
CA ALA A 52 -7.83 -17.66 19.31
C ALA A 52 -7.79 -17.58 20.85
N GLY A 53 -6.60 -17.39 21.43
CA GLY A 53 -6.43 -17.18 22.88
C GLY A 53 -7.15 -15.95 23.43
N ILE A 54 -7.40 -14.93 22.60
CA ILE A 54 -8.17 -13.73 23.00
C ILE A 54 -9.65 -14.09 23.26
N TRP A 55 -10.14 -15.13 22.59
CA TRP A 55 -11.54 -15.56 22.65
C TRP A 55 -11.76 -16.73 23.61
N ALA A 56 -10.69 -17.45 24.01
CA ALA A 56 -10.77 -18.67 24.84
C ALA A 56 -11.44 -18.50 26.21
N LYS A 57 -11.46 -17.28 26.77
CA LYS A 57 -12.13 -16.97 28.06
C LYS A 57 -13.51 -16.33 27.90
N ARG A 58 -13.99 -16.16 26.66
CA ARG A 58 -15.27 -15.51 26.38
C ARG A 58 -16.26 -16.59 25.97
N ASP A 59 -17.42 -16.64 26.64
CA ASP A 59 -18.54 -17.50 26.25
C ASP A 59 -19.24 -16.93 25.00
N ILE A 60 -18.57 -17.08 23.86
CA ILE A 60 -19.02 -16.60 22.55
C ILE A 60 -19.39 -17.81 21.71
N THR A 61 -20.69 -18.01 21.56
CA THR A 61 -21.25 -18.96 20.60
C THR A 61 -21.48 -18.26 19.26
N LEU A 62 -21.49 -19.04 18.19
CA LEU A 62 -21.75 -18.53 16.83
C LEU A 62 -23.12 -17.81 16.74
N ASP A 63 -24.11 -18.32 17.50
CA ASP A 63 -25.43 -17.72 17.60
C ASP A 63 -25.41 -16.31 18.21
N LYS A 64 -24.68 -16.11 19.33
CA LYS A 64 -24.48 -14.79 19.94
C LYS A 64 -23.82 -13.80 18.97
N ILE A 65 -22.85 -14.25 18.18
CA ILE A 65 -22.20 -13.40 17.16
C ILE A 65 -23.22 -12.98 16.10
N ARG A 66 -24.01 -13.93 15.58
CA ARG A 66 -25.02 -13.65 14.56
C ARG A 66 -26.08 -12.66 15.05
N GLN A 67 -26.60 -12.86 16.26
CA GLN A 67 -27.57 -11.94 16.86
C GLN A 67 -27.00 -10.53 17.05
N SER A 68 -25.74 -10.42 17.49
CA SER A 68 -25.11 -9.11 17.70
C SER A 68 -24.78 -8.38 16.40
N ALA A 69 -24.38 -9.12 15.35
CA ALA A 69 -23.95 -8.52 14.09
C ALA A 69 -25.12 -8.29 13.11
N TRP A 70 -26.18 -9.09 13.20
CA TRP A 70 -27.39 -8.96 12.39
C TRP A 70 -28.65 -9.11 13.24
N PRO A 71 -28.96 -8.11 14.08
CA PRO A 71 -30.20 -8.12 14.87
C PRO A 71 -31.41 -8.17 13.92
N GLY A 72 -32.19 -9.25 13.99
CA GLY A 72 -33.40 -9.48 13.20
C GLY A 72 -33.28 -10.48 12.04
N ARG A 73 -32.15 -11.16 11.86
CA ARG A 73 -32.00 -12.25 10.87
C ARG A 73 -31.48 -13.58 11.43
N ALA A 74 -31.46 -13.72 12.76
CA ALA A 74 -31.09 -14.96 13.43
C ALA A 74 -32.24 -15.98 13.36
#